data_AF-A0A9P4JCK3-F1
#
_entry.id   AF-A0A9P4JCK3-F1
#
_cell.length_a   1.000
_cell.length_b   1.000
_cell.length_c   1.000
_cell.angle_alpha   90.00
_cell.angle_beta   90.00
_cell.angle_gamma   90.00
#
_symmetry.space_group_name_H-M   'P 1'
#
loop_
_entity.id
_entity.type
_entity.pdbx_description
1 polymer ?
#
loop_
_entity_poly.entity_id
_entity_poly.type
_entity_poly.pdbx_seq_one_letter_code
_entity_poly.pdbx_strand_id
1 'polypeptide(L)'
;MDPQQRKLFEVVYECFESAGATLEQISGSRMSCYVGYFTHDVGTMNAREAEYGMAYEMTGGDMTILSNKVNYVFNPKGPSLTVDTACSSSLYALHMAC
;
A
#
# COMPACT_ATOMS: atom_id res chain seq x y z
N MET A 1 6.99 -3.39 10.57
CA MET A 1 6.40 -3.18 9.23
C MET A 1 5.74 -4.47 8.83
N ASP A 2 4.46 -4.43 8.48
CA ASP A 2 3.67 -5.55 8.00
C ASP A 2 4.38 -6.16 6.76
N PRO A 3 4.64 -7.48 6.74
CA PRO A 3 5.19 -8.15 5.56
C PRO A 3 4.40 -7.90 4.28
N GLN A 4 3.07 -7.73 4.36
CA GLN A 4 2.22 -7.37 3.21
C GLN A 4 2.59 -5.99 2.66
N GLN A 5 2.82 -5.01 3.53
CA GLN A 5 3.27 -3.68 3.15
C GLN A 5 4.66 -3.72 2.51
N ARG A 6 5.60 -4.48 3.09
CA ARG A 6 6.94 -4.63 2.53
C ARG A 6 6.86 -5.24 1.12
N LYS A 7 6.09 -6.32 0.96
CA LYS A 7 5.99 -7.02 -0.31
C LYS A 7 5.29 -6.17 -1.37
N LEU A 8 4.29 -5.38 -0.97
CA LEU A 8 3.64 -4.40 -1.85
C LEU A 8 4.67 -3.44 -2.47
N PHE A 9 5.62 -2.90 -1.70
CA PHE A 9 6.63 -1.98 -2.24
C PHE A 9 7.59 -2.64 -3.22
N GLU A 10 8.03 -3.87 -2.93
CA GLU A 10 8.88 -4.64 -3.83
C GLU A 10 8.16 -4.86 -5.17
N VAL A 11 6.90 -5.31 -5.14
CA VAL A 11 6.12 -5.61 -6.34
C VAL A 11 5.75 -4.35 -7.12
N VAL A 12 5.45 -3.24 -6.45
CA VAL A 12 5.20 -1.96 -7.15
C VAL A 12 6.46 -1.48 -7.88
N TYR A 13 7.63 -1.59 -7.25
CA TYR A 13 8.89 -1.26 -7.90
C TYR A 13 9.19 -2.18 -9.10
N GLU A 14 9.03 -3.50 -8.91
CA GLU A 14 9.16 -4.49 -10.00
C GLU A 14 8.20 -4.20 -11.17
N CYS A 15 7.00 -3.69 -10.88
CA CYS A 15 6.02 -3.29 -11.90
C CYS A 15 6.50 -2.08 -12.72
N PHE A 16 7.08 -1.06 -12.07
CA PHE A 16 7.65 0.09 -12.78
C PHE A 16 8.82 -0.32 -13.68
N GLU A 17 9.73 -1.15 -13.16
CA GLU A 17 10.84 -1.71 -13.95
C GLU A 17 10.33 -2.54 -15.14
N SER A 18 9.31 -3.39 -14.91
CA SER A 18 8.68 -4.19 -15.96
C SER A 18 8.01 -3.35 -17.05
N ALA A 19 7.51 -2.16 -16.69
CA ALA A 19 6.94 -1.20 -17.62
C ALA A 19 8.00 -0.31 -18.31
N GLY A 20 9.28 -0.43 -17.94
CA GLY A 20 10.35 0.45 -18.43
C GLY A 20 10.22 1.90 -17.93
N ALA A 21 9.50 2.12 -16.83
CA ALA A 21 9.30 3.43 -16.24
C ALA A 21 10.41 3.72 -15.21
N THR A 22 11.04 4.89 -15.29
CA THR A 22 12.04 5.31 -14.29
C THR A 22 11.37 5.97 -13.10
N LEU A 23 12.04 5.97 -11.94
CA LEU A 23 11.52 6.63 -10.73
C LEU A 23 11.34 8.14 -10.93
N GLU A 24 12.15 8.77 -11.78
CA GLU A 24 12.01 10.19 -12.14
C GLU A 24 10.72 10.45 -12.94
N GLN A 25 10.28 9.50 -13.75
CA GLN A 25 9.01 9.61 -14.49
C GLN A 25 7.80 9.46 -13.57
N ILE A 26 7.92 8.62 -12.53
CA ILE A 26 6.84 8.40 -11.55
C ILE A 26 6.73 9.56 -10.56
N SER A 27 7.87 10.06 -10.07
CA SER A 27 7.95 11.15 -9.11
C SER A 27 7.32 12.43 -9.65
N GLY A 28 6.36 13.00 -8.92
CA GLY A 28 5.63 14.20 -9.35
C GLY A 28 4.55 13.97 -10.41
N SER A 29 4.39 12.73 -10.91
CA SER A 29 3.37 12.40 -11.90
C SER A 29 1.96 12.44 -11.33
N ARG A 30 0.94 12.36 -12.21
CA ARG A 30 -0.47 12.21 -11.80
C ARG A 30 -0.90 10.75 -11.58
N MET A 31 0.05 9.82 -11.49
CA MET A 31 -0.24 8.41 -11.24
C MET A 31 -1.05 8.26 -9.94
N SER A 32 -2.16 7.52 -10.02
CA SER A 32 -3.00 7.15 -8.90
C SER A 32 -2.57 5.78 -8.35
N CYS A 33 -2.78 5.56 -7.05
CA CYS A 33 -2.50 4.30 -6.38
C CYS A 33 -3.79 3.76 -5.76
N TYR A 34 -4.21 2.57 -6.18
CA TYR A 34 -5.35 1.85 -5.62
C TYR A 34 -4.88 0.48 -5.14
N VAL A 35 -5.09 0.19 -3.86
CA VAL A 35 -4.68 -1.08 -3.24
C VAL A 35 -5.92 -1.81 -2.72
N GLY A 36 -6.10 -3.06 -3.12
CA GLY A 36 -7.08 -3.94 -2.49
C GLY A 36 -6.49 -4.58 -1.23
N TYR A 37 -7.19 -4.49 -0.11
CA TYR A 37 -6.78 -5.09 1.17
C TYR A 37 -7.99 -5.66 1.91
N PHE A 38 -7.78 -6.70 2.73
CA PHE A 38 -8.85 -7.35 3.48
C PHE A 38 -8.37 -7.86 4.85
N THR A 39 -7.18 -8.45 4.93
CA THR A 39 -6.70 -9.14 6.14
C THR A 39 -5.66 -8.33 6.92
N HIS A 40 -6.02 -7.92 8.13
CA HIS A 40 -5.18 -7.16 9.07
C HIS A 40 -4.61 -8.04 10.20
N ASP A 41 -3.92 -9.11 9.82
CA ASP A 41 -3.47 -10.14 10.76
C ASP A 41 -2.35 -9.63 11.69
N VAL A 42 -1.39 -8.86 11.14
CA VAL A 42 -0.25 -8.33 11.91
C VAL A 42 -0.71 -7.35 12.98
N GLY A 43 -1.64 -6.44 12.66
CA GLY A 43 -2.19 -5.54 13.67
C GLY A 43 -3.01 -6.29 14.73
N THR A 44 -3.73 -7.36 14.34
CA THR A 44 -4.44 -8.22 15.30
C THR A 44 -3.47 -8.94 16.25
N MET A 45 -2.32 -9.39 15.74
CA MET A 45 -1.28 -10.01 16.56
C MET A 45 -0.62 -9.00 17.50
N ASN A 46 -0.25 -7.82 17.01
CA ASN A 46 0.38 -6.77 17.82
C ASN A 46 -0.55 -6.29 18.95
N ALA A 47 -1.85 -6.13 18.68
CA ALA A 47 -2.83 -5.74 19.68
C ALA A 47 -2.97 -6.76 20.84
N ARG A 48 -2.63 -8.04 20.61
CA ARG A 48 -2.61 -9.06 21.67
C ARG A 48 -1.37 -8.94 22.58
N GLU A 49 -0.31 -8.32 22.10
CA GLU A 49 0.95 -8.10 22.83
C GLU A 49 1.09 -6.64 23.29
N ALA A 50 -0.04 -5.96 23.54
CA ALA A 50 -0.13 -4.52 23.79
C ALA A 50 0.76 -3.97 24.93
N GLU A 51 1.27 -4.82 25.83
CA GLU A 51 2.28 -4.43 26.82
C GLU A 51 3.57 -3.87 26.19
N TYR A 52 3.87 -4.21 24.93
CA TYR A 52 5.10 -3.79 24.24
C TYR A 52 4.95 -2.55 23.33
N GLY A 53 3.79 -1.88 23.35
CA GLY A 53 3.55 -0.55 22.78
C GLY A 53 4.40 -0.21 21.54
N MET A 54 3.98 -0.63 20.36
CA MET A 54 4.75 -0.41 19.13
C MET A 54 4.52 1.02 18.60
N ALA A 55 5.43 1.96 18.90
CA ALA A 55 5.34 3.38 18.50
C ALA A 55 5.12 3.61 16.98
N TYR A 56 5.44 2.61 16.15
CA TYR A 56 5.30 2.65 14.70
C TYR A 56 4.24 1.68 14.15
N GLU A 57 3.33 1.19 15.00
CA GLU A 57 2.31 0.22 14.59
C GLU A 57 1.40 0.80 13.48
N MET A 58 0.87 2.01 13.71
CA MET A 58 -0.02 2.68 12.76
C MET A 58 0.67 2.90 11.41
N THR A 59 1.88 3.47 11.39
CA THR A 59 2.65 3.70 10.15
C THR A 59 3.29 2.43 9.58
N GLY A 60 3.16 1.31 10.30
CA GLY A 60 3.79 0.05 10.03
C GLY A 60 2.85 -1.02 9.49
N GLY A 61 1.53 -0.82 9.44
CA GLY A 61 0.61 -1.84 8.94
C GLY A 61 -0.86 -1.45 8.81
N ASP A 62 -1.24 -0.22 9.18
CA ASP A 62 -2.63 0.22 9.01
C ASP A 62 -3.07 0.18 7.54
N MET A 63 -4.34 -0.15 7.30
CA MET A 63 -4.92 -0.26 5.96
C MET A 63 -4.66 0.99 5.11
N THR A 64 -4.82 2.18 5.68
CA THR A 64 -4.63 3.45 4.95
C THR A 64 -3.18 3.68 4.52
N ILE A 65 -2.22 3.07 5.22
CA ILE A 65 -0.79 3.25 4.99
C ILE A 65 -0.32 2.46 3.77
N LEU A 66 -1.03 1.41 3.36
CA LEU A 66 -0.63 0.58 2.21
C LEU A 66 -0.53 1.41 0.93
N SER A 67 -1.61 2.09 0.53
CA SER A 67 -1.58 2.97 -0.66
C SER A 67 -0.81 4.28 -0.38
N ASN A 68 -1.00 4.91 0.78
CA ASN A 68 -0.41 6.22 1.05
C ASN A 68 1.12 6.17 1.13
N LYS A 69 1.68 5.06 1.61
CA LYS A 69 3.13 4.93 1.72
C LYS A 69 3.78 4.53 0.40
N VAL A 70 3.05 3.93 -0.55
CA VAL A 70 3.46 3.87 -1.96
C VAL A 70 3.62 5.28 -2.50
N ASN A 71 2.60 6.13 -2.34
CA ASN A 71 2.68 7.53 -2.80
C ASN A 71 3.78 8.33 -2.10
N TYR A 72 4.02 8.08 -0.82
CA TYR A 72 5.12 8.70 -0.07
C TYR A 72 6.50 8.30 -0.62
N VAL A 73 6.73 7.00 -0.87
CA VAL A 73 8.03 6.48 -1.30
C VAL A 73 8.34 6.85 -2.75
N PHE A 74 7.38 6.69 -3.66
CA PHE A 74 7.60 6.92 -5.11
C PHE A 74 7.22 8.33 -5.56
N ASN A 75 6.64 9.13 -4.66
CA ASN A 75 6.25 10.52 -4.87
C ASN A 75 5.25 10.83 -6.02
N PRO A 76 4.35 9.94 -6.48
CA PRO A 76 3.25 10.36 -7.35
C PRO A 76 2.26 11.28 -6.62
N LYS A 77 1.53 12.09 -7.39
CA LYS A 77 0.62 13.14 -6.90
C LYS A 77 -0.85 12.88 -7.23
N GLY A 78 -1.17 11.73 -7.81
CA GLY A 78 -2.55 11.31 -8.02
C GLY A 78 -3.21 10.78 -6.73
N PRO A 79 -4.50 10.43 -6.81
CA PRO A 79 -5.25 9.80 -5.73
C PRO A 79 -4.55 8.58 -5.13
N SER A 80 -4.70 8.36 -3.82
CA SER A 80 -4.23 7.16 -3.12
C SER A 80 -5.37 6.60 -2.28
N LEU A 81 -5.78 5.37 -2.57
CA LEU A 81 -6.89 4.72 -1.88
C LEU A 81 -6.56 3.25 -1.60
N THR A 82 -6.90 2.81 -0.40
CA THR A 82 -6.97 1.39 -0.08
C THR A 82 -8.44 1.02 0.07
N VAL A 83 -8.87 -0.08 -0.57
CA VAL A 83 -10.26 -0.52 -0.58
C VAL A 83 -10.42 -1.94 -0.08
N ASP A 84 -11.53 -2.14 0.61
CA ASP A 84 -11.97 -3.43 1.10
C ASP A 84 -13.41 -3.70 0.65
N THR A 85 -13.54 -4.63 -0.28
CA THR A 85 -14.80 -5.26 -0.69
C THR A 85 -14.69 -6.79 -0.52
N ALA A 86 -13.94 -7.24 0.50
CA ALA A 86 -13.57 -8.63 0.72
C ALA A 86 -12.88 -9.27 -0.50
N CYS A 87 -13.36 -10.42 -0.98
CA CYS A 87 -12.69 -11.19 -2.04
C CYS A 87 -12.55 -10.43 -3.37
N SER A 88 -13.35 -9.40 -3.62
CA SER A 88 -13.28 -8.60 -4.84
C SER A 88 -12.39 -7.35 -4.72
N SER A 89 -11.74 -7.10 -3.58
CA SER A 89 -10.99 -5.84 -3.33
C SER A 89 -9.98 -5.50 -4.42
N SER A 90 -9.19 -6.47 -4.89
CA SER A 90 -8.18 -6.24 -5.94
C SER A 90 -8.81 -5.92 -7.29
N LEU A 91 -9.89 -6.62 -7.66
CA LEU A 91 -10.59 -6.37 -8.92
C LEU A 91 -11.34 -5.03 -8.89
N TYR A 92 -11.92 -4.66 -7.75
CA TYR A 92 -12.56 -3.36 -7.56
C TYR A 92 -11.54 -2.22 -7.55
N ALA A 93 -10.36 -2.41 -6.96
CA ALA A 93 -9.26 -1.46 -7.04
C ALA A 93 -8.82 -1.21 -8.49
N LEU A 94 -8.75 -2.27 -9.32
CA LEU A 94 -8.49 -2.14 -10.75
C LEU A 94 -9.62 -1.39 -11.47
N HIS A 95 -10.89 -1.69 -11.15
CA HIS A 95 -12.04 -0.99 -11.73
C HIS A 95 -12.00 0.52 -11.47
N MET A 96 -11.63 0.96 -10.26
CA MET A 96 -11.49 2.38 -9.93
C MET A 96 -10.27 3.05 -10.60
N ALA A 97 -9.30 2.26 -11.07
CA ALA A 97 -8.10 2.77 -11.73
C ALA A 97 -8.28 3.00 -13.23
N CYS A 98 -9.34 2.47 -13.84
CA CYS A 98 -9.73 2.69 -15.24
C CYS A 98 -10.46 4.02 -15.43
#